data_AF-A0A0P9MDI1-F1
#
_entry.id   AF-A0A0P9MDI1-F1
#
_cell.length_a   1.000
_cell.length_b   1.000
_cell.length_c   1.000
_cell.angle_alpha   90.00
_cell.angle_beta   90.00
_cell.angle_gamma   90.00
#
_symmetry.space_group_name_H-M   'P 1'
#
loop_
_entity.id
_entity.type
_entity.pdbx_description
1 polymer ?
#
loop_
_entity_poly.entity_id
_entity_poly.type
_entity_poly.pdbx_seq_one_letter_code
_entity_poly.pdbx_strand_id
1 'polypeptide(L)'
;MLNLSPLFNTSEEELCLLNALELTPSQRLQITSAKNEVRQCLRHGIPRVLIEQGYKGDIPQPRFFTQGSWAYKTLNSPAHLPPQQSDVDDGAYLPISFLKGSKRPSAASAIFFAAAEEALGRLVESKRSENWKLVTDKPTCIRIEISAIAHIDIPLYSIPDDEYQKLERAANAYGYDCFMDAVNVRRADSWTMLPSDEVLLAHREEDWIASDPRPVKDWFVDEVEAKGEQLRRVVRYLKAFRDWQWRTGGPSSILLMAAAAPLFTKMDRRDDLALLEVLKGLPAALRNGVSNPVNDDESLSGRLPADELEAAAEKFEMFEDYLNGAVNASDQTTACNWMISMFGPRFPNRPSRIKQVTVAATIAAVPAQASASELVGRTKAG
;
A
#
# COMPACT_ATOMS: atom_id res chain seq x y z
N MET A 1 4.24 32.56 10.24
CA MET A 1 3.86 31.13 10.21
C MET A 1 5.11 30.30 10.41
N LEU A 2 5.02 29.16 11.08
CA LEU A 2 6.11 28.19 11.18
C LEU A 2 6.09 27.24 9.98
N ASN A 3 7.28 26.86 9.52
CA ASN A 3 7.49 25.82 8.52
C ASN A 3 8.10 24.59 9.22
N LEU A 4 7.28 23.55 9.37
CA LEU A 4 7.67 22.30 10.00
C LEU A 4 8.22 21.28 9.00
N SER A 5 8.14 21.56 7.70
CA SER A 5 8.52 20.62 6.63
C SER A 5 9.90 20.00 6.77
N PRO A 6 10.96 20.69 7.26
CA PRO A 6 12.26 20.04 7.49
C PRO A 6 12.20 18.83 8.43
N LEU A 7 11.22 18.78 9.35
CA LEU A 7 10.99 17.64 10.24
C LEU A 7 10.13 16.54 9.61
N PHE A 8 9.34 16.86 8.58
CA PHE A 8 8.56 15.87 7.81
C PHE A 8 9.42 15.15 6.76
N ASN A 9 10.16 15.92 5.97
CA ASN A 9 11.02 15.46 4.89
C ASN A 9 12.15 16.47 4.62
N THR A 10 13.37 15.98 4.44
CA THR A 10 14.52 16.81 4.09
C THR A 10 15.47 16.06 3.16
N SER A 11 16.18 16.78 2.30
CA SER A 11 17.27 16.24 1.48
C SER A 11 18.64 16.32 2.18
N GLU A 12 18.71 16.98 3.33
CA GLU A 12 19.90 17.06 4.17
C GLU A 12 20.08 15.75 4.96
N GLU A 13 21.30 15.43 5.39
CA GLU A 13 21.60 14.27 6.27
C GLU A 13 21.15 14.51 7.71
N GLU A 14 19.86 14.83 7.88
CA GLU A 14 19.23 15.19 9.14
C GLU A 14 17.99 14.31 9.36
N LEU A 15 17.75 13.91 10.61
CA LEU A 15 16.61 13.03 10.93
C LEU A 15 15.28 13.73 10.62
N CYS A 16 14.44 13.13 9.79
CA CYS A 16 13.04 13.54 9.59
C CYS A 16 12.07 12.38 9.81
N LEU A 17 10.77 12.69 9.91
CA LEU A 17 9.72 11.69 10.04
C LEU A 17 9.81 10.67 8.90
N LEU A 18 9.98 11.10 7.65
CA LEU A 18 10.06 10.17 6.52
C LEU A 18 11.17 9.13 6.71
N ASN A 19 12.35 9.52 7.21
CA ASN A 19 13.42 8.55 7.52
C ASN A 19 13.01 7.59 8.64
N ALA A 20 12.31 8.07 9.68
CA ALA A 20 11.82 7.23 10.77
C ALA A 20 10.73 6.23 10.35
N LEU A 21 10.05 6.48 9.23
CA LEU A 21 9.07 5.57 8.62
C LEU A 21 9.71 4.53 7.70
N GLU A 22 11.01 4.63 7.40
CA GLU A 22 11.70 3.64 6.60
C GLU A 22 12.04 2.38 7.39
N LEU A 23 11.97 1.25 6.71
CA LEU A 23 12.67 0.05 7.15
C LEU A 23 14.18 0.23 6.94
N THR A 24 14.98 -0.24 7.89
CA THR A 24 16.44 -0.21 7.73
C THR A 24 16.85 -1.09 6.54
N PRO A 25 18.05 -0.86 5.95
CA PRO A 25 18.53 -1.70 4.86
C PRO A 25 18.58 -3.19 5.20
N SER A 26 18.95 -3.55 6.44
CA SER A 26 18.97 -4.95 6.90
C SER A 26 17.57 -5.55 7.00
N GLN A 27 16.59 -4.79 7.50
CA GLN A 27 15.19 -5.22 7.56
C GLN A 27 14.60 -5.42 6.16
N ARG A 28 14.88 -4.51 5.23
CA ARG A 28 14.46 -4.64 3.82
C ARG A 28 15.08 -5.88 3.15
N LEU A 29 16.36 -6.14 3.42
CA LEU A 29 17.05 -7.32 2.91
C LEU A 29 16.46 -8.60 3.49
N GLN A 30 16.19 -8.65 4.80
CA GLN A 30 15.54 -9.79 5.45
C GLN A 30 14.18 -10.10 4.83
N ILE A 31 13.32 -9.07 4.66
CA ILE A 31 12.00 -9.22 4.05
C ILE A 31 12.11 -9.69 2.60
N THR A 32 13.07 -9.15 1.84
CA THR A 32 13.28 -9.54 0.45
C THR A 32 13.76 -11.00 0.33
N SER A 33 14.68 -11.42 1.21
CA SER A 33 15.13 -12.83 1.29
C SER A 33 13.95 -13.74 1.61
N ALA A 34 13.20 -13.42 2.67
CA ALA A 34 12.03 -14.18 3.09
C ALA A 34 11.00 -14.32 1.96
N LYS A 35 10.70 -13.24 1.24
CA LYS A 35 9.80 -13.25 0.08
C LYS A 35 10.31 -14.20 -1.02
N ASN A 36 11.60 -14.14 -1.35
CA ASN A 36 12.17 -15.02 -2.38
C ASN A 36 12.13 -16.50 -1.96
N GLU A 37 12.39 -16.80 -0.69
CA GLU A 37 12.30 -18.15 -0.13
C GLU A 37 10.85 -18.68 -0.17
N VAL A 38 9.86 -17.84 0.17
CA VAL A 38 8.43 -18.16 0.05
C VAL A 38 8.05 -18.44 -1.40
N ARG A 39 8.46 -17.58 -2.34
CA ARG A 39 8.23 -17.79 -3.79
C ARG A 39 8.83 -19.10 -4.28
N GLN A 40 10.09 -19.38 -3.94
CA GLN A 40 10.78 -20.59 -4.35
C GLN A 40 10.11 -21.85 -3.78
N CYS A 41 9.70 -21.79 -2.51
CA CYS A 41 8.95 -22.85 -1.85
C CYS A 41 7.61 -23.11 -2.56
N LEU A 42 6.81 -22.08 -2.81
CA LEU A 42 5.51 -22.21 -3.47
C LEU A 42 5.65 -22.70 -4.93
N ARG A 43 6.65 -22.20 -5.67
CA ARG A 43 6.90 -22.55 -7.07
C ARG A 43 7.08 -24.04 -7.31
N HIS A 44 7.78 -24.72 -6.41
CA HIS A 44 8.05 -26.16 -6.52
C HIS A 44 7.13 -26.98 -5.61
N GLY A 45 6.74 -26.41 -4.47
CA GLY A 45 5.97 -27.07 -3.43
C GLY A 45 4.53 -27.28 -3.82
N ILE A 46 3.84 -26.29 -4.40
CA ILE A 46 2.45 -26.45 -4.83
C ILE A 46 2.33 -27.58 -5.88
N PRO A 47 3.11 -27.57 -7.00
CA PRO A 47 3.03 -28.66 -7.96
C PRO A 47 3.34 -30.03 -7.35
N ARG A 48 4.38 -30.12 -6.51
CA ARG A 48 4.75 -31.37 -5.82
C ARG A 48 3.60 -31.91 -4.97
N VAL A 49 2.99 -31.06 -4.13
CA VAL A 49 1.89 -31.47 -3.24
C VAL A 49 0.68 -31.91 -4.06
N LEU A 50 0.34 -31.22 -5.15
CA LEU A 50 -0.76 -31.60 -6.04
C LEU A 50 -0.50 -32.96 -6.69
N ILE A 51 0.72 -33.24 -7.16
CA ILE A 51 1.10 -34.56 -7.71
C ILE A 51 0.94 -35.65 -6.63
N GLU A 52 1.43 -35.42 -5.42
CA GLU A 52 1.31 -36.35 -4.29
C GLU A 52 -0.16 -36.63 -3.91
N GLN A 53 -1.05 -35.65 -4.08
CA GLN A 53 -2.49 -35.78 -3.88
C GLN A 53 -3.22 -36.44 -5.08
N GLY A 54 -2.49 -36.84 -6.13
CA GLY A 54 -3.02 -37.58 -7.26
C GLY A 54 -3.64 -36.71 -8.36
N TYR A 55 -3.34 -35.41 -8.40
CA TYR A 55 -3.70 -34.56 -9.56
C TYR A 55 -2.98 -35.07 -10.80
N LYS A 56 -3.73 -35.17 -11.91
CA LYS A 56 -3.24 -35.67 -13.20
C LYS A 56 -3.30 -34.55 -14.23
N GLY A 57 -2.33 -34.51 -15.12
CA GLY A 57 -2.23 -33.51 -16.19
C GLY A 57 -0.99 -32.65 -16.04
N ASP A 58 -0.94 -31.58 -16.82
CA ASP A 58 0.12 -30.58 -16.73
C ASP A 58 -0.18 -29.65 -15.54
N ILE A 59 0.69 -29.65 -14.52
CA ILE A 59 0.50 -28.87 -13.30
C ILE A 59 1.36 -27.61 -13.40
N PRO A 60 0.75 -26.42 -13.53
CA PRO A 60 1.47 -25.17 -13.73
C PRO A 60 2.24 -24.77 -12.46
N GLN A 61 3.34 -24.05 -12.67
CA GLN A 61 4.09 -23.42 -11.58
C GLN A 61 3.51 -22.04 -11.26
N PRO A 62 3.26 -21.68 -9.99
CA PRO A 62 2.72 -20.38 -9.66
C PRO A 62 3.65 -19.24 -10.12
N ARG A 63 3.02 -18.17 -10.61
CA ARG A 63 3.66 -16.87 -10.86
C ARG A 63 3.39 -15.94 -9.70
N PHE A 64 4.21 -14.91 -9.54
CA PHE A 64 4.15 -14.04 -8.37
C PHE A 64 4.11 -12.57 -8.73
N PHE A 65 3.25 -11.83 -8.04
CA PHE A 65 3.11 -10.39 -8.20
C PHE A 65 2.97 -9.72 -6.84
N THR A 66 3.91 -8.82 -6.52
CA THR A 66 3.86 -8.03 -5.29
C THR A 66 2.86 -6.90 -5.46
N GLN A 67 1.93 -6.78 -4.52
CA GLN A 67 0.87 -5.78 -4.49
C GLN A 67 0.97 -4.93 -3.21
N GLY A 68 -0.01 -4.06 -2.99
CA GLY A 68 -0.12 -3.32 -1.74
C GLY A 68 1.01 -2.31 -1.49
N SER A 69 1.22 -1.98 -0.22
CA SER A 69 2.04 -0.82 0.15
C SER A 69 3.53 -0.95 -0.20
N TRP A 70 4.04 -2.18 -0.35
CA TRP A 70 5.38 -2.44 -0.89
C TRP A 70 5.47 -2.03 -2.36
N ALA A 71 4.49 -2.42 -3.18
CA ALA A 71 4.40 -2.05 -4.58
C ALA A 71 4.19 -0.54 -4.77
N TYR A 72 3.38 0.07 -3.90
CA TYR A 72 3.02 1.50 -3.97
C TYR A 72 4.06 2.40 -3.31
N LYS A 73 5.20 1.87 -2.84
CA LYS A 73 6.25 2.62 -2.12
C LYS A 73 5.69 3.44 -0.94
N THR A 74 4.63 2.94 -0.28
CA THR A 74 3.98 3.60 0.87
C THR A 74 4.10 2.79 2.16
N LEU A 75 4.85 1.70 2.16
CA LEU A 75 5.13 0.90 3.35
C LEU A 75 5.82 1.76 4.42
N ASN A 76 5.31 1.70 5.65
CA ASN A 76 5.94 2.30 6.82
C ASN A 76 6.47 1.19 7.72
N SER A 77 7.58 1.46 8.42
CA SER A 77 7.98 0.68 9.58
C SER A 77 6.91 0.76 10.68
N PRO A 78 6.70 -0.31 11.48
CA PRO A 78 5.67 -0.34 12.49
C PRO A 78 5.91 0.72 13.58
N ALA A 79 4.83 1.29 14.13
CA ALA A 79 4.91 2.25 15.23
C ALA A 79 4.98 1.57 16.60
N HIS A 80 4.22 0.48 16.77
CA HIS A 80 4.09 -0.27 18.03
C HIS A 80 4.46 -1.74 17.82
N LEU A 81 5.58 -2.17 18.38
CA LEU A 81 6.07 -3.55 18.34
C LEU A 81 5.97 -4.20 19.73
N PRO A 82 5.25 -5.32 19.90
CA PRO A 82 4.09 -5.79 19.13
C PRO A 82 2.85 -4.87 19.31
N PRO A 83 1.75 -5.04 18.54
CA PRO A 83 1.45 -6.11 17.58
C PRO A 83 1.60 -5.74 16.09
N GLN A 84 2.05 -4.52 15.78
CA GLN A 84 2.13 -4.09 14.38
C GLN A 84 3.30 -4.75 13.66
N GLN A 85 3.12 -4.96 12.35
CA GLN A 85 4.12 -5.51 11.45
C GLN A 85 4.00 -4.80 10.10
N SER A 86 5.12 -4.74 9.38
CA SER A 86 5.18 -4.31 7.99
C SER A 86 4.50 -5.37 7.14
N ASP A 87 3.51 -4.95 6.37
CA ASP A 87 2.66 -5.81 5.56
C ASP A 87 3.20 -5.93 4.14
N VAL A 88 3.50 -7.16 3.71
CA VAL A 88 3.98 -7.47 2.36
C VAL A 88 2.98 -8.39 1.69
N ASP A 89 2.21 -7.84 0.76
CA ASP A 89 1.29 -8.60 -0.06
C ASP A 89 2.01 -9.15 -1.30
N ASP A 90 2.16 -10.47 -1.40
CA ASP A 90 2.81 -11.13 -2.54
C ASP A 90 1.94 -12.26 -3.09
N GLY A 91 1.13 -11.93 -4.09
CA GLY A 91 0.16 -12.85 -4.64
C GLY A 91 0.78 -13.98 -5.46
N ALA A 92 0.20 -15.18 -5.37
CA ALA A 92 0.55 -16.35 -6.17
C ALA A 92 -0.56 -16.66 -7.18
N TYR A 93 -0.21 -16.84 -8.46
CA TYR A 93 -1.15 -16.87 -9.58
C TYR A 93 -1.03 -18.19 -10.36
N LEU A 94 -2.16 -18.85 -10.60
CA LEU A 94 -2.30 -20.05 -11.44
C LEU A 94 -3.31 -19.82 -12.58
N PRO A 95 -3.23 -20.54 -13.71
CA PRO A 95 -4.18 -20.40 -14.81
C PRO A 95 -5.55 -21.00 -14.47
N ILE A 96 -6.64 -20.46 -15.02
CA ILE A 96 -8.03 -20.92 -14.80
C ILE A 96 -8.23 -22.37 -15.27
N SER A 97 -7.54 -22.82 -16.33
CA SER A 97 -7.61 -24.21 -16.77
C SER A 97 -7.29 -25.22 -15.65
N PHE A 98 -6.41 -24.85 -14.71
CA PHE A 98 -6.08 -25.65 -13.54
C PHE A 98 -7.31 -25.87 -12.64
N LEU A 99 -8.17 -24.86 -12.49
CA LEU A 99 -9.40 -24.96 -11.69
C LEU A 99 -10.45 -25.85 -12.36
N LYS A 100 -10.60 -25.73 -13.69
CA LYS A 100 -11.58 -26.47 -14.50
C LYS A 100 -11.25 -27.97 -14.64
N GLY A 101 -9.99 -28.37 -14.44
CA GLY A 101 -9.55 -29.77 -14.46
C GLY A 101 -9.97 -30.59 -13.22
N SER A 102 -10.45 -29.93 -12.17
CA SER A 102 -10.90 -30.61 -10.95
C SER A 102 -12.31 -31.17 -11.11
N LYS A 103 -12.55 -32.43 -10.71
CA LYS A 103 -13.88 -33.08 -10.79
C LYS A 103 -14.95 -32.44 -9.89
N ARG A 104 -14.59 -31.39 -9.13
CA ARG A 104 -15.45 -30.60 -8.24
C ARG A 104 -14.99 -29.13 -8.27
N PRO A 105 -15.53 -28.30 -9.18
CA PRO A 105 -15.19 -26.88 -9.26
C PRO A 105 -15.39 -26.14 -7.92
N SER A 106 -16.40 -26.53 -7.14
CA SER A 106 -16.81 -25.92 -5.87
C SER A 106 -15.87 -26.19 -4.67
N ALA A 107 -14.63 -26.62 -4.92
CA ALA A 107 -13.61 -26.87 -3.88
C ALA A 107 -12.20 -26.46 -4.33
N ALA A 108 -12.07 -25.79 -5.49
CA ALA A 108 -10.78 -25.57 -6.12
C ALA A 108 -9.92 -24.57 -5.33
N SER A 109 -10.53 -23.58 -4.67
CA SER A 109 -9.80 -22.67 -3.76
C SER A 109 -9.25 -23.41 -2.54
N ALA A 110 -10.05 -24.28 -1.91
CA ALA A 110 -9.65 -25.06 -0.74
C ALA A 110 -8.49 -25.99 -1.06
N ILE A 111 -8.49 -26.60 -2.26
CA ILE A 111 -7.36 -27.38 -2.77
C ILE A 111 -6.11 -26.50 -2.90
N PHE A 112 -6.24 -25.30 -3.46
CA PHE A 112 -5.12 -24.40 -3.66
C PHE A 112 -4.53 -23.92 -2.32
N PHE A 113 -5.38 -23.53 -1.37
CA PHE A 113 -4.97 -23.22 0.00
C PHE A 113 -4.26 -24.41 0.65
N ALA A 114 -4.85 -25.61 0.61
CA ALA A 114 -4.25 -26.80 1.21
C ALA A 114 -2.89 -27.15 0.60
N ALA A 115 -2.74 -27.05 -0.73
CA ALA A 115 -1.48 -27.31 -1.40
C ALA A 115 -0.40 -26.28 -1.05
N ALA A 116 -0.77 -24.99 -0.99
CA ALA A 116 0.13 -23.92 -0.59
C ALA A 116 0.53 -24.02 0.89
N GLU A 117 -0.40 -24.31 1.78
CA GLU A 117 -0.14 -24.46 3.22
C GLU A 117 0.76 -25.66 3.54
N GLU A 118 0.52 -26.82 2.92
CA GLU A 118 1.40 -27.99 3.06
C GLU A 118 2.81 -27.71 2.54
N ALA A 119 2.93 -26.98 1.42
CA ALA A 119 4.23 -26.55 0.92
C ALA A 119 4.95 -25.62 1.90
N LEU A 120 4.25 -24.59 2.38
CA LEU A 120 4.79 -23.58 3.28
C LEU A 120 5.09 -24.13 4.68
N GLY A 121 4.33 -25.10 5.17
CA GLY A 121 4.54 -25.71 6.48
C GLY A 121 5.95 -26.27 6.64
N ARG A 122 6.50 -26.90 5.59
CA ARG A 122 7.88 -27.41 5.59
C ARG A 122 8.92 -26.28 5.62
N LEU A 123 8.68 -25.20 4.89
CA LEU A 123 9.55 -24.02 4.92
C LEU A 123 9.55 -23.40 6.32
N VAL A 124 8.37 -23.16 6.88
CA VAL A 124 8.19 -22.54 8.20
C VAL A 124 8.84 -23.39 9.30
N GLU A 125 8.71 -24.72 9.26
CA GLU A 125 9.38 -25.60 10.23
C GLU A 125 10.91 -25.50 10.12
N SER A 126 11.47 -25.41 8.90
CA SER A 126 12.92 -25.20 8.73
C SER A 126 13.40 -23.83 9.21
N LYS A 127 12.48 -22.87 9.35
CA LYS A 127 12.69 -21.49 9.83
C LYS A 127 12.30 -21.28 11.29
N ARG A 128 12.12 -22.36 12.05
CA ARG A 128 11.70 -22.29 13.46
C ARG A 128 12.66 -21.50 14.35
N SER A 129 13.97 -21.57 14.09
CA SER A 129 14.99 -20.78 14.81
C SER A 129 14.87 -19.27 14.56
N GLU A 130 14.25 -18.87 13.45
CA GLU A 130 13.96 -17.49 13.07
C GLU A 130 12.57 -17.04 13.56
N ASN A 131 11.85 -17.90 14.30
CA ASN A 131 10.49 -17.68 14.80
C ASN A 131 9.44 -17.41 13.71
N TRP A 132 9.62 -18.00 12.53
CA TRP A 132 8.58 -17.93 11.49
C TRP A 132 7.31 -18.64 11.96
N LYS A 133 6.15 -18.08 11.64
CA LYS A 133 4.85 -18.68 11.96
C LYS A 133 3.92 -18.64 10.77
N LEU A 134 3.28 -19.78 10.52
CA LEU A 134 2.23 -19.91 9.52
C LEU A 134 0.88 -19.58 10.16
N VAL A 135 0.13 -18.69 9.52
CA VAL A 135 -1.20 -18.24 9.94
C VAL A 135 -2.17 -18.51 8.79
N THR A 136 -3.19 -19.32 9.04
CA THR A 136 -4.10 -19.88 8.02
C THR A 136 -5.57 -19.60 8.26
N ASP A 137 -5.89 -18.71 9.21
CA ASP A 137 -7.27 -18.32 9.57
C ASP A 137 -7.79 -17.13 8.76
N LYS A 138 -6.93 -16.44 8.01
CA LYS A 138 -7.34 -15.32 7.15
C LYS A 138 -8.14 -15.82 5.95
N PRO A 139 -9.30 -15.19 5.62
CA PRO A 139 -10.19 -15.72 4.59
C PRO A 139 -9.67 -15.50 3.16
N THR A 140 -8.85 -14.47 2.93
CA THR A 140 -8.38 -14.04 1.60
C THR A 140 -6.91 -14.41 1.30
N CYS A 141 -6.14 -14.90 2.27
CA CYS A 141 -4.72 -15.17 2.08
C CYS A 141 -4.16 -16.18 3.09
N ILE A 142 -2.94 -16.65 2.80
CA ILE A 142 -2.09 -17.32 3.79
C ILE A 142 -1.12 -16.26 4.33
N ARG A 143 -0.89 -16.21 5.64
CA ARG A 143 0.07 -15.29 6.24
C ARG A 143 1.26 -16.03 6.81
N ILE A 144 2.45 -15.47 6.63
CA ILE A 144 3.67 -15.90 7.31
C ILE A 144 4.22 -14.73 8.11
N GLU A 145 4.20 -14.83 9.44
CA GLU A 145 4.97 -13.92 10.29
C GLU A 145 6.44 -14.31 10.16
N ILE A 146 7.26 -13.44 9.57
CA ILE A 146 8.69 -13.72 9.30
C ILE A 146 9.61 -13.09 10.36
N SER A 147 9.08 -12.17 11.17
CA SER A 147 9.77 -11.53 12.29
C SER A 147 8.79 -10.75 13.16
N ALA A 148 9.28 -10.17 14.26
CA ALA A 148 8.50 -9.23 15.07
C ALA A 148 8.06 -7.98 14.30
N ILE A 149 8.70 -7.65 13.17
CA ILE A 149 8.50 -6.38 12.46
C ILE A 149 7.77 -6.52 11.12
N ALA A 150 7.56 -7.74 10.62
CA ALA A 150 7.03 -7.96 9.27
C ALA A 150 6.33 -9.32 9.12
N HIS A 151 5.32 -9.35 8.27
CA HIS A 151 4.69 -10.56 7.75
C HIS A 151 4.57 -10.49 6.22
N ILE A 152 4.37 -11.65 5.60
CA ILE A 152 4.05 -11.78 4.19
C ILE A 152 2.65 -12.37 4.09
N ASP A 153 1.76 -11.65 3.41
CA ASP A 153 0.44 -12.13 3.01
C ASP A 153 0.50 -12.65 1.58
N ILE A 154 0.10 -13.90 1.39
CA ILE A 154 0.09 -14.61 0.11
C ILE A 154 -1.37 -14.82 -0.31
N PRO A 155 -2.01 -13.84 -0.97
CA PRO A 155 -3.28 -14.07 -1.66
C PRO A 155 -3.06 -15.03 -2.85
N LEU A 156 -4.01 -15.93 -3.05
CA LEU A 156 -3.95 -16.94 -4.10
C LEU A 156 -4.93 -16.59 -5.21
N TYR A 157 -4.45 -16.47 -6.44
CA TYR A 157 -5.26 -16.03 -7.57
C TYR A 157 -5.32 -17.07 -8.69
N SER A 158 -6.41 -17.00 -9.43
CA SER A 158 -6.56 -17.63 -10.74
C SER A 158 -6.80 -16.59 -11.82
N ILE A 159 -6.12 -16.75 -12.96
CA ILE A 159 -6.15 -15.82 -14.09
C ILE A 159 -6.31 -16.58 -15.42
N PRO A 160 -6.73 -15.92 -16.50
CA PRO A 160 -6.79 -16.54 -17.83
C PRO A 160 -5.46 -17.18 -18.25
N ASP A 161 -5.56 -18.29 -18.98
CA ASP A 161 -4.41 -19.09 -19.42
C ASP A 161 -3.43 -18.31 -20.32
N ASP A 162 -3.94 -17.47 -21.20
CA ASP A 162 -3.13 -16.61 -22.07
C ASP A 162 -2.35 -15.57 -21.28
N GLU A 163 -2.93 -15.03 -20.20
CA GLU A 163 -2.26 -14.12 -19.28
C GLU A 163 -1.20 -14.79 -18.43
N TYR A 164 -1.51 -16.00 -17.96
CA TYR A 164 -0.51 -16.82 -17.31
C TYR A 164 0.68 -17.11 -18.26
N GLN A 165 0.42 -17.41 -19.53
CA GLN A 165 1.48 -17.59 -20.53
C GLN A 165 2.27 -16.30 -20.78
N LYS A 166 1.64 -15.11 -20.77
CA LYS A 166 2.35 -13.83 -20.85
C LYS A 166 3.27 -13.63 -19.64
N LEU A 167 2.79 -13.90 -18.43
CA LEU A 167 3.61 -13.86 -17.21
C LEU A 167 4.81 -14.82 -17.28
N GLU A 168 4.58 -16.03 -17.80
CA GLU A 168 5.63 -17.02 -17.99
C GLU A 168 6.69 -16.56 -19.00
N ARG A 169 6.26 -16.03 -20.15
CA ARG A 169 7.20 -15.48 -21.16
C ARG A 169 8.01 -14.32 -20.60
N ALA A 170 7.38 -13.41 -19.85
CA ALA A 170 8.07 -12.30 -19.22
C ALA A 170 9.12 -12.80 -18.20
N ALA A 171 8.75 -13.74 -17.33
CA ALA A 171 9.69 -14.33 -16.37
C ALA A 171 10.91 -14.98 -17.07
N ASN A 172 10.67 -15.70 -18.17
CA ASN A 172 11.73 -16.38 -18.92
C ASN A 172 12.61 -15.42 -19.73
N ALA A 173 12.04 -14.35 -20.30
CA ALA A 173 12.77 -13.40 -21.14
C ALA A 173 13.74 -12.51 -20.36
N TYR A 174 13.39 -12.15 -19.12
CA TYR A 174 14.17 -11.20 -18.34
C TYR A 174 15.13 -11.86 -17.34
N GLY A 175 15.06 -13.18 -17.11
CA GLY A 175 16.00 -13.89 -16.22
C GLY A 175 15.98 -13.41 -14.76
N TYR A 176 14.99 -12.59 -14.39
CA TYR A 176 14.80 -12.04 -13.05
C TYR A 176 13.55 -12.66 -12.42
N ASP A 177 13.70 -13.22 -11.22
CA ASP A 177 12.63 -13.79 -10.38
C ASP A 177 11.65 -12.74 -9.82
N CYS A 178 11.83 -11.45 -10.15
CA CYS A 178 11.01 -10.33 -9.67
C CYS A 178 10.49 -9.46 -10.83
N PHE A 179 9.17 -9.51 -11.05
CA PHE A 179 8.44 -8.68 -12.03
C PHE A 179 8.69 -7.17 -11.86
N MET A 180 9.00 -6.67 -10.65
CA MET A 180 9.19 -5.23 -10.41
C MET A 180 10.44 -4.65 -11.08
N ASP A 181 11.52 -5.40 -11.24
CA ASP A 181 12.73 -4.89 -11.91
C ASP A 181 12.55 -4.84 -13.43
N ALA A 182 11.73 -5.71 -14.01
CA ALA A 182 11.36 -5.67 -15.43
C ALA A 182 10.39 -4.52 -15.76
N VAL A 183 9.44 -4.22 -14.86
CA VAL A 183 8.44 -3.14 -15.05
C VAL A 183 9.08 -1.74 -14.95
N ASN A 184 10.13 -1.55 -14.15
CA ASN A 184 10.81 -0.27 -14.05
C ASN A 184 11.67 0.06 -15.30
N VAL A 185 12.07 -0.95 -16.09
CA VAL A 185 12.99 -0.75 -17.22
C VAL A 185 12.24 -0.45 -18.52
N ARG A 186 10.99 -0.92 -18.71
CA ARG A 186 10.10 -0.49 -19.80
C ARG A 186 8.65 -0.64 -19.36
N ARG A 187 7.82 0.38 -19.61
CA ARG A 187 6.35 0.28 -19.65
C ARG A 187 5.98 -1.01 -20.38
N ALA A 188 5.61 -2.05 -19.65
CA ALA A 188 5.12 -3.29 -20.24
C ALA A 188 3.61 -3.12 -20.44
N ASP A 189 3.27 -2.36 -21.49
CA ASP A 189 1.94 -1.98 -21.96
C ASP A 189 1.00 -3.16 -22.32
N SER A 190 1.29 -4.40 -21.88
CA SER A 190 0.50 -5.59 -22.27
C SER A 190 -0.27 -6.27 -21.13
N TRP A 191 -0.04 -5.86 -19.88
CA TRP A 191 -0.63 -6.50 -18.70
C TRP A 191 -1.69 -5.64 -17.99
N THR A 192 -1.77 -4.36 -18.34
CA THR A 192 -2.71 -3.36 -17.79
C THR A 192 -4.08 -3.34 -18.51
N MET A 193 -4.32 -4.22 -19.49
CA MET A 193 -5.53 -4.18 -20.34
C MET A 193 -6.50 -5.35 -20.13
N LEU A 194 -6.40 -6.09 -19.03
CA LEU A 194 -7.35 -7.18 -18.78
C LEU A 194 -8.68 -6.66 -18.23
N PRO A 195 -9.80 -7.29 -18.63
CA PRO A 195 -11.03 -7.17 -17.89
C PRO A 195 -10.81 -7.62 -16.44
N SER A 196 -11.15 -6.78 -15.47
CA SER A 196 -10.92 -7.04 -14.05
C SER A 196 -11.75 -8.21 -13.50
N ASP A 197 -12.81 -8.61 -14.21
CA ASP A 197 -13.71 -9.72 -13.89
C ASP A 197 -13.10 -11.10 -14.16
N GLU A 198 -11.95 -11.18 -14.81
CA GLU A 198 -11.26 -12.44 -15.11
C GLU A 198 -10.17 -12.79 -14.09
N VAL A 199 -9.85 -11.91 -13.15
CA VAL A 199 -8.91 -12.19 -12.04
C VAL A 199 -9.70 -12.64 -10.81
N LEU A 200 -9.55 -13.90 -10.43
CA LEU A 200 -10.26 -14.52 -9.33
C LEU A 200 -9.33 -14.70 -8.13
N LEU A 201 -9.68 -14.11 -6.99
CA LEU A 201 -9.03 -14.33 -5.70
C LEU A 201 -9.68 -15.51 -4.98
N ALA A 202 -8.87 -16.46 -4.54
CA ALA A 202 -9.32 -17.58 -3.72
C ALA A 202 -9.80 -17.06 -2.35
N HIS A 203 -10.98 -17.50 -1.96
CA HIS A 203 -11.60 -17.17 -0.67
C HIS A 203 -11.96 -18.45 0.07
N ARG A 204 -11.61 -18.53 1.36
CA ARG A 204 -11.85 -19.76 2.16
C ARG A 204 -13.33 -20.08 2.33
N GLU A 205 -14.18 -19.06 2.31
CA GLU A 205 -15.63 -19.20 2.55
C GLU A 205 -16.46 -19.03 1.27
N GLU A 206 -16.01 -18.19 0.34
CA GLU A 206 -16.75 -17.82 -0.88
C GLU A 206 -16.20 -18.50 -2.15
N ASP A 207 -15.22 -19.40 -1.97
CA ASP A 207 -14.46 -20.11 -3.00
C ASP A 207 -13.64 -19.16 -3.90
N TRP A 208 -14.28 -18.37 -4.75
CA TRP A 208 -13.61 -17.43 -5.65
C TRP A 208 -14.37 -16.11 -5.74
N ILE A 209 -13.66 -15.01 -5.50
CA ILE A 209 -14.19 -13.66 -5.65
C ILE A 209 -13.44 -12.93 -6.76
N ALA A 210 -14.16 -12.18 -7.61
CA ALA A 210 -13.51 -11.34 -8.61
C ALA A 210 -12.76 -10.21 -7.90
N SER A 211 -11.43 -10.20 -8.01
CA SER A 211 -10.59 -9.21 -7.33
C SER A 211 -9.27 -9.07 -8.06
N ASP A 212 -9.12 -7.96 -8.77
CA ASP A 212 -7.88 -7.59 -9.42
C ASP A 212 -7.14 -6.51 -8.59
N PRO A 213 -5.96 -6.81 -8.03
CA PRO A 213 -5.19 -5.81 -7.27
C PRO A 213 -4.51 -4.74 -8.14
N ARG A 214 -4.48 -4.91 -9.47
CA ARG A 214 -3.69 -4.07 -10.38
C ARG A 214 -4.31 -2.70 -10.66
N PRO A 215 -5.63 -2.56 -10.91
CA PRO A 215 -6.19 -1.24 -11.18
C PRO A 215 -5.99 -0.27 -10.02
N VAL A 216 -6.06 -0.74 -8.76
CA VAL A 216 -5.75 0.09 -7.58
C VAL A 216 -4.29 0.55 -7.57
N LYS A 217 -3.35 -0.32 -7.97
CA LYS A 217 -1.94 0.04 -8.10
C LYS A 217 -1.76 1.13 -9.15
N ASP A 218 -2.32 0.91 -10.33
CA ASP A 218 -2.14 1.80 -11.49
C ASP A 218 -2.77 3.16 -11.19
N TRP A 219 -4.00 3.17 -10.67
CA TRP A 219 -4.64 4.39 -10.17
C TRP A 219 -3.75 5.19 -9.22
N PHE A 220 -3.17 4.56 -8.19
CA PHE A 220 -2.36 5.30 -7.24
C PHE A 220 -1.02 5.76 -7.83
N VAL A 221 -0.43 4.98 -8.74
CA VAL A 221 0.78 5.39 -9.46
C VAL A 221 0.49 6.59 -10.35
N ASP A 222 -0.62 6.58 -11.09
CA ASP A 222 -1.07 7.68 -11.95
C ASP A 222 -1.37 8.94 -11.13
N GLU A 223 -2.03 8.79 -9.98
CA GLU A 223 -2.25 9.89 -9.03
C GLU A 223 -0.93 10.53 -8.58
N VAL A 224 0.09 9.72 -8.29
CA VAL A 224 1.42 10.24 -7.92
C VAL A 224 2.19 10.81 -9.11
N GLU A 225 2.05 10.26 -10.31
CA GLU A 225 2.64 10.83 -11.53
C GLU A 225 2.03 12.22 -11.82
N ALA A 226 0.71 12.36 -11.68
CA ALA A 226 -0.01 13.59 -11.91
C ALA A 226 0.25 14.65 -10.82
N LYS A 227 0.20 14.27 -9.54
CA LYS A 227 0.24 15.19 -8.39
C LYS A 227 1.63 15.35 -7.78
N GLY A 228 2.54 14.44 -8.11
CA GLY A 228 3.92 14.40 -7.66
C GLY A 228 4.16 13.61 -6.37
N GLU A 229 5.42 13.28 -6.10
CA GLU A 229 5.86 12.44 -4.96
C GLU A 229 5.49 12.99 -3.56
N GLN A 230 5.07 14.26 -3.46
CA GLN A 230 4.54 14.79 -2.20
C GLN A 230 3.23 14.11 -1.78
N LEU A 231 2.38 13.69 -2.73
CA LEU A 231 1.19 12.90 -2.41
C LEU A 231 1.56 11.60 -1.70
N ARG A 232 2.59 10.90 -2.21
CA ARG A 232 3.06 9.66 -1.61
C ARG A 232 3.54 9.87 -0.17
N ARG A 233 4.24 10.97 0.09
CA ARG A 233 4.68 11.34 1.46
C ARG A 233 3.50 11.66 2.36
N VAL A 234 2.53 12.45 1.90
CA VAL A 234 1.31 12.78 2.66
C VAL A 234 0.54 11.52 3.04
N VAL A 235 0.34 10.58 2.11
CA VAL A 235 -0.28 9.28 2.40
C VAL A 235 0.50 8.52 3.47
N ARG A 236 1.84 8.51 3.40
CA ARG A 236 2.67 7.86 4.44
C ARG A 236 2.54 8.54 5.79
N TYR A 237 2.36 9.86 5.85
CA TYR A 237 2.09 10.58 7.08
C TYR A 237 0.72 10.20 7.66
N LEU A 238 -0.34 10.16 6.86
CA LEU A 238 -1.66 9.71 7.33
C LEU A 238 -1.62 8.28 7.90
N LYS A 239 -0.91 7.37 7.21
CA LYS A 239 -0.67 6.00 7.71
C LYS A 239 0.14 6.00 9.00
N ALA A 240 1.18 6.82 9.10
CA ALA A 240 2.00 6.93 10.31
C ALA A 240 1.19 7.45 11.51
N PHE A 241 0.31 8.42 11.30
CA PHE A 241 -0.63 8.89 12.31
C PHE A 241 -1.56 7.73 12.74
N ARG A 242 -2.18 7.04 11.78
CA ARG A 242 -3.04 5.87 12.06
C ARG A 242 -2.27 4.82 12.87
N ASP A 243 -1.08 4.44 12.45
CA ASP A 243 -0.27 3.44 13.15
C ASP A 243 0.11 3.90 14.56
N TRP A 244 0.27 5.19 14.82
CA TRP A 244 0.53 5.68 16.18
C TRP A 244 -0.72 5.65 17.07
N GLN A 245 -1.88 6.04 16.52
CA GLN A 245 -3.13 6.17 17.25
C GLN A 245 -3.83 4.83 17.51
N TRP A 246 -3.64 3.84 16.64
CA TRP A 246 -4.23 2.51 16.75
C TRP A 246 -3.15 1.44 16.82
N ARG A 247 -3.03 0.77 17.98
CA ARG A 247 -2.15 -0.42 18.09
C ARG A 247 -2.62 -1.56 17.19
N THR A 248 -3.93 -1.70 17.01
CA THR A 248 -4.63 -2.66 16.13
C THR A 248 -5.83 -1.97 15.49
N GLY A 249 -6.19 -2.38 14.27
CA GLY A 249 -7.37 -1.85 13.57
C GLY A 249 -7.17 -0.43 13.01
N GLY A 250 -8.23 0.38 13.06
CA GLY A 250 -8.30 1.70 12.45
C GLY A 250 -8.57 1.66 10.94
N PRO A 251 -8.72 2.83 10.29
CA PRO A 251 -9.07 2.91 8.87
C PRO A 251 -7.99 2.24 8.00
N SER A 252 -8.40 1.48 7.00
CA SER A 252 -7.48 0.75 6.12
C SER A 252 -6.57 1.69 5.32
N SER A 253 -5.40 1.20 4.90
CA SER A 253 -4.46 2.01 4.11
C SER A 253 -5.08 2.52 2.80
N ILE A 254 -5.87 1.68 2.13
CA ILE A 254 -6.52 2.05 0.86
C ILE A 254 -7.63 3.08 1.07
N LEU A 255 -8.38 3.00 2.18
CA LEU A 255 -9.37 4.03 2.56
C LEU A 255 -8.68 5.39 2.72
N LEU A 256 -7.56 5.45 3.45
CA LEU A 256 -6.80 6.69 3.63
C LEU A 256 -6.23 7.23 2.31
N MET A 257 -5.76 6.35 1.43
CA MET A 257 -5.25 6.73 0.10
C MET A 257 -6.35 7.31 -0.78
N ALA A 258 -7.48 6.62 -0.89
CA ALA A 258 -8.63 7.02 -1.71
C ALA A 258 -9.28 8.31 -1.19
N ALA A 259 -9.34 8.51 0.13
CA ALA A 259 -9.85 9.74 0.72
C ALA A 259 -8.88 10.93 0.54
N ALA A 260 -7.57 10.70 0.65
CA ALA A 260 -6.57 11.75 0.59
C ALA A 260 -6.29 12.26 -0.83
N ALA A 261 -6.29 11.36 -1.82
CA ALA A 261 -5.88 11.70 -3.18
C ALA A 261 -6.72 12.85 -3.79
N PRO A 262 -8.07 12.85 -3.72
CA PRO A 262 -8.90 13.96 -4.23
C PRO A 262 -8.70 15.28 -3.49
N LEU A 263 -8.34 15.23 -2.20
CA LEU A 263 -8.15 16.41 -1.34
C LEU A 263 -6.74 17.01 -1.47
N PHE A 264 -5.80 16.26 -2.05
CA PHE A 264 -4.40 16.65 -2.09
C PHE A 264 -4.15 17.82 -3.04
N THR A 265 -3.49 18.86 -2.52
CA THR A 265 -2.89 19.94 -3.30
C THR A 265 -1.39 19.99 -3.04
N LYS A 266 -0.60 20.01 -4.12
CA LYS A 266 0.86 20.13 -4.03
C LYS A 266 1.23 21.50 -3.47
N MET A 267 2.14 21.54 -2.49
CA MET A 267 2.65 22.77 -1.88
C MET A 267 4.18 22.79 -1.98
N ASP A 268 4.77 23.82 -2.59
CA ASP A 268 6.23 23.89 -2.82
C ASP A 268 6.99 23.84 -1.49
N ARG A 269 7.76 22.76 -1.28
CA ARG A 269 8.59 22.54 -0.08
C ARG A 269 7.83 22.67 1.26
N ARG A 270 6.51 22.50 1.23
CA ARG A 270 5.61 22.65 2.38
C ARG A 270 4.76 21.38 2.59
N ASP A 271 5.43 20.28 2.94
CA ASP A 271 4.77 19.00 3.29
C ASP A 271 3.82 19.17 4.49
N ASP A 272 4.14 20.06 5.42
CA ASP A 272 3.27 20.45 6.54
C ASP A 272 1.94 21.04 6.04
N LEU A 273 1.97 21.92 5.03
CA LEU A 273 0.74 22.50 4.47
C LEU A 273 0.00 21.55 3.53
N ALA A 274 0.71 20.74 2.74
CA ALA A 274 0.08 19.75 1.87
C ALA A 274 -0.69 18.72 2.71
N LEU A 275 -0.12 18.29 3.84
CA LEU A 275 -0.82 17.43 4.79
C LEU A 275 -2.00 18.15 5.46
N LEU A 276 -1.80 19.39 5.91
CA LEU A 276 -2.86 20.19 6.53
C LEU A 276 -4.07 20.36 5.60
N GLU A 277 -3.84 20.60 4.31
CA GLU A 277 -4.93 20.75 3.34
C GLU A 277 -5.75 19.46 3.18
N VAL A 278 -5.09 18.31 3.17
CA VAL A 278 -5.79 17.02 3.18
C VAL A 278 -6.57 16.83 4.48
N LEU A 279 -5.98 17.16 5.63
CA LEU A 279 -6.62 16.97 6.94
C LEU A 279 -7.89 17.82 7.12
N LYS A 280 -7.97 19.02 6.52
CA LYS A 280 -9.21 19.83 6.55
C LYS A 280 -10.40 19.14 5.89
N GLY A 281 -10.18 18.36 4.83
CA GLY A 281 -11.23 17.67 4.10
C GLY A 281 -11.45 16.22 4.52
N LEU A 282 -10.44 15.58 5.11
CA LEU A 282 -10.43 14.14 5.35
C LEU A 282 -11.55 13.65 6.27
N PRO A 283 -11.85 14.29 7.43
CA PRO A 283 -12.96 13.88 8.29
C PRO A 283 -14.31 13.88 7.58
N ALA A 284 -14.59 14.96 6.83
CA ALA A 284 -15.82 15.06 6.03
C ALA A 284 -15.88 13.97 4.95
N ALA A 285 -14.76 13.69 4.27
CA ALA A 285 -14.68 12.62 3.27
C ALA A 285 -14.96 11.24 3.89
N LEU A 286 -14.41 10.95 5.08
CA LEU A 286 -14.67 9.69 5.79
C LEU A 286 -16.16 9.55 6.12
N ARG A 287 -16.79 10.60 6.67
CA ARG A 287 -18.22 10.60 7.05
C ARG A 287 -19.16 10.50 5.85
N ASN A 288 -18.82 11.15 4.74
CA ASN A 288 -19.61 11.09 3.50
C ASN A 288 -19.52 9.72 2.81
N GLY A 289 -18.51 8.92 3.15
CA GLY A 289 -18.25 7.64 2.52
C GLY A 289 -17.26 7.75 1.36
N VAL A 290 -16.37 6.76 1.28
CA VAL A 290 -15.33 6.67 0.27
C VAL A 290 -15.47 5.33 -0.45
N SER A 291 -15.64 5.37 -1.76
CA SER A 291 -15.67 4.18 -2.62
C SER A 291 -14.26 3.78 -3.07
N ASN A 292 -14.13 2.54 -3.56
CA ASN A 292 -12.91 2.09 -4.20
C ASN A 292 -12.70 2.89 -5.50
N PRO A 293 -11.52 3.51 -5.71
CA PRO A 293 -11.25 4.37 -6.87
C PRO A 293 -11.33 3.67 -8.23
N VAL A 294 -11.37 2.34 -8.26
CA VAL A 294 -11.51 1.54 -9.48
C VAL A 294 -12.78 0.70 -9.52
N ASN A 295 -13.63 0.83 -8.50
CA ASN A 295 -14.93 0.16 -8.43
C ASN A 295 -15.87 0.94 -7.50
N ASP A 296 -16.68 1.84 -8.06
CA ASP A 296 -17.54 2.73 -7.27
C ASP A 296 -18.62 2.00 -6.46
N ASP A 297 -18.98 0.77 -6.86
CA ASP A 297 -19.92 -0.10 -6.15
C ASP A 297 -19.35 -0.66 -4.84
N GLU A 298 -18.03 -0.62 -4.67
CA GLU A 298 -17.35 -1.11 -3.47
C GLU A 298 -17.06 0.04 -2.49
N SER A 299 -17.78 0.08 -1.37
CA SER A 299 -17.52 1.04 -0.29
C SER A 299 -16.30 0.64 0.55
N LEU A 300 -15.25 1.47 0.55
CA LEU A 300 -14.10 1.30 1.45
C LEU A 300 -14.42 1.72 2.88
N SER A 301 -15.22 2.78 3.06
CA SER A 301 -15.70 3.20 4.38
C SER A 301 -16.60 2.15 5.02
N GLY A 302 -17.42 1.45 4.23
CA GLY A 302 -18.31 0.39 4.70
C GLY A 302 -17.61 -0.86 5.25
N ARG A 303 -16.28 -0.99 5.06
CA ARG A 303 -15.47 -2.07 5.65
C ARG A 303 -15.16 -1.85 7.12
N LEU A 304 -15.43 -0.66 7.66
CA LEU A 304 -15.22 -0.30 9.05
C LEU A 304 -16.58 -0.07 9.73
N PRO A 305 -16.79 -0.54 10.98
CA PRO A 305 -17.98 -0.21 11.75
C PRO A 305 -18.22 1.30 11.81
N ALA A 306 -19.49 1.73 11.76
CA ALA A 306 -19.82 3.16 11.65
C ALA A 306 -19.32 4.00 12.84
N ASP A 307 -19.33 3.44 14.04
CA ASP A 307 -18.77 4.04 15.25
C ASP A 307 -17.24 4.13 15.20
N GLU A 308 -16.56 3.10 14.69
CA GLU A 308 -15.11 3.12 14.45
C GLU A 308 -14.72 4.14 13.36
N LEU A 309 -15.56 4.30 12.33
CA LEU A 309 -15.36 5.28 11.27
C LEU A 309 -15.51 6.72 11.79
N GLU A 310 -16.53 6.98 12.61
CA GLU A 310 -16.69 8.28 13.27
C GLU A 310 -15.51 8.58 14.20
N ALA A 311 -15.12 7.61 15.05
CA ALA A 311 -13.96 7.77 15.93
C ALA A 311 -12.66 8.02 15.14
N ALA A 312 -12.54 7.45 13.94
CA ALA A 312 -11.43 7.76 13.03
C ALA A 312 -11.50 9.20 12.50
N ALA A 313 -12.69 9.66 12.08
CA ALA A 313 -12.90 11.04 11.62
C ALA A 313 -12.55 12.05 12.72
N GLU A 314 -13.03 11.86 13.95
CA GLU A 314 -12.72 12.71 15.11
C GLU A 314 -11.22 12.78 15.41
N LYS A 315 -10.51 11.64 15.29
CA LYS A 315 -9.04 11.62 15.46
C LYS A 315 -8.32 12.40 14.37
N PHE A 316 -8.81 12.38 13.12
CA PHE A 316 -8.24 13.20 12.06
C PHE A 316 -8.59 14.69 12.19
N GLU A 317 -9.74 15.04 12.79
CA GLU A 317 -10.05 16.43 13.18
C GLU A 317 -9.08 16.93 14.25
N MET A 318 -8.86 16.14 15.30
CA MET A 318 -7.83 16.45 16.30
C MET A 318 -6.45 16.62 15.65
N PHE A 319 -6.12 15.81 14.65
CA PHE A 319 -4.85 15.94 13.95
C PHE A 319 -4.77 17.24 13.14
N GLU A 320 -5.85 17.62 12.45
CA GLU A 320 -5.97 18.90 11.77
C GLU A 320 -5.73 20.06 12.74
N ASP A 321 -6.44 20.09 13.87
CA ASP A 321 -6.34 21.13 14.90
C ASP A 321 -4.90 21.28 15.40
N TYR A 322 -4.22 20.17 15.71
CA TYR A 322 -2.85 20.18 16.21
C TYR A 322 -1.85 20.66 15.15
N LEU A 323 -2.00 20.24 13.89
CA LEU A 323 -1.11 20.66 12.81
C LEU A 323 -1.34 22.13 12.45
N ASN A 324 -2.60 22.57 12.37
CA ASN A 324 -2.96 23.95 12.14
C ASN A 324 -2.43 24.85 13.26
N GLY A 325 -2.59 24.43 14.51
CA GLY A 325 -2.00 25.06 15.68
C GLY A 325 -0.48 25.14 15.56
N ALA A 326 0.20 24.04 15.24
CA ALA A 326 1.66 23.98 15.13
C ALA A 326 2.22 24.91 14.05
N VAL A 327 1.56 24.97 12.90
CA VAL A 327 1.92 25.88 11.80
C VAL A 327 1.73 27.35 12.19
N ASN A 328 0.77 27.67 13.06
CA ASN A 328 0.47 29.03 13.50
C ASN A 328 1.04 29.40 14.88
N ALA A 329 1.79 28.49 15.52
CA ALA A 329 2.36 28.73 16.83
C ALA A 329 3.41 29.85 16.82
N SER A 330 3.55 30.54 17.95
CA SER A 330 4.60 31.53 18.17
C SER A 330 5.93 30.92 18.62
N ASP A 331 5.92 29.66 19.07
CA ASP A 331 7.07 28.96 19.64
C ASP A 331 7.29 27.61 18.94
N GLN A 332 8.53 27.37 18.49
CA GLN A 332 8.89 26.13 17.79
C GLN A 332 8.81 24.90 18.69
N THR A 333 9.09 25.04 19.99
CA THR A 333 9.08 23.92 20.93
C THR A 333 7.67 23.36 21.09
N THR A 334 6.70 24.26 21.28
CA THR A 334 5.27 23.94 21.35
C THR A 334 4.78 23.27 20.06
N ALA A 335 5.10 23.85 18.90
CA ALA A 335 4.75 23.26 17.61
C ALA A 335 5.33 21.84 17.43
N CYS A 336 6.59 21.63 17.82
CA CYS A 336 7.24 20.33 17.76
C CYS A 336 6.56 19.30 18.69
N ASN A 337 6.24 19.69 19.93
CA ASN A 337 5.57 18.83 20.91
C ASN A 337 4.16 18.40 20.47
N TRP A 338 3.42 19.28 19.80
CA TRP A 338 2.14 18.93 19.21
C TRP A 338 2.28 17.87 18.12
N MET A 339 3.26 17.99 17.23
CA MET A 339 3.50 16.97 16.21
C MET A 339 3.99 15.63 16.78
N ILE A 340 4.79 15.66 17.84
CA ILE A 340 5.20 14.45 18.57
C ILE A 340 3.99 13.75 19.20
N SER A 341 2.97 14.49 19.65
CA SER A 341 1.75 13.89 20.20
C SER A 341 0.95 13.14 19.11
N MET A 342 0.99 13.61 17.87
CA MET A 342 0.27 13.03 16.72
C MET A 342 0.98 11.81 16.11
N PHE A 343 2.31 11.84 16.05
CA PHE A 343 3.13 10.82 15.38
C PHE A 343 3.94 9.92 16.32
N GLY A 344 3.98 10.27 17.61
CA GLY A 344 4.80 9.63 18.61
C GLY A 344 6.29 9.98 18.49
N PRO A 345 7.16 9.16 19.09
CA PRO A 345 8.61 9.41 19.13
C PRO A 345 9.29 9.35 17.75
N ARG A 346 8.57 8.96 16.69
CA ARG A 346 9.06 8.96 15.31
C ARG A 346 9.16 10.36 14.72
N PHE A 347 8.41 11.33 15.23
CA PHE A 347 8.59 12.73 14.82
C PHE A 347 9.81 13.32 15.56
N PRO A 348 10.80 13.88 14.85
CA PRO A 348 12.03 14.33 15.49
C PRO A 348 11.80 15.50 16.44
N ASN A 349 12.28 15.38 17.68
CA ASN A 349 12.30 16.48 18.64
C ASN A 349 13.47 17.45 18.33
N ARG A 350 13.29 18.27 17.29
CA ARG A 350 14.28 19.23 16.79
C ARG A 350 13.64 20.59 16.50
N PRO A 351 13.11 21.32 17.51
CA PRO A 351 12.42 22.58 17.31
C PRO A 351 13.27 23.65 16.63
N SER A 352 14.61 23.63 16.80
CA SER A 352 15.53 24.53 16.12
C SER A 352 15.51 24.43 14.58
N ARG A 353 14.99 23.33 14.02
CA ARG A 353 14.86 23.13 12.57
C ARG A 353 13.51 23.63 12.01
N ILE A 354 12.59 24.05 12.88
CA ILE A 354 11.32 24.68 12.48
C ILE A 354 11.59 26.15 12.16
N LYS A 355 11.34 26.54 10.90
CA LYS A 355 11.72 27.87 10.41
C LYS A 355 10.54 28.82 10.52
N GLN A 356 10.78 30.05 10.99
CA GLN A 356 9.78 31.11 10.88
C GLN A 356 9.79 31.63 9.44
N VAL A 357 8.63 31.63 8.78
CA VAL A 357 8.46 32.10 7.41
C VAL A 357 7.42 33.23 7.34
N THR A 358 7.62 34.12 6.37
CA THR A 358 6.70 35.22 6.10
C THR A 358 5.40 34.71 5.49
N VAL A 359 4.34 35.51 5.60
CA VAL A 359 3.06 35.22 4.94
C VAL A 359 3.24 35.15 3.42
N ALA A 360 4.05 36.05 2.84
CA ALA A 360 4.36 36.04 1.40
C ALA A 360 5.01 34.72 0.95
N ALA A 361 5.97 34.18 1.71
CA ALA A 361 6.59 32.90 1.41
C ALA A 361 5.62 31.71 1.53
N THR A 362 4.61 31.84 2.40
CA THR A 362 3.53 30.85 2.53
C THR A 362 2.61 30.88 1.32
N ILE A 363 2.18 32.08 0.89
CA ILE A 363 1.34 32.26 -0.30
C ILE A 363 2.09 31.76 -1.56
N ALA A 364 3.38 32.06 -1.68
CA ALA A 364 4.20 31.62 -2.81
C ALA A 364 4.38 30.10 -2.90
N ALA A 365 4.12 29.35 -1.82
CA ALA A 365 4.19 27.89 -1.83
C ALA A 365 2.93 27.24 -2.45
N VAL A 366 1.81 27.98 -2.53
CA VAL A 366 0.58 27.53 -3.16
C VAL A 366 0.77 27.58 -4.68
N PRO A 367 0.39 26.54 -5.44
CA PRO A 367 0.53 26.54 -6.88
C PRO A 367 -0.33 27.65 -7.50
N ALA A 368 0.18 28.30 -8.55
CA ALA A 368 -0.61 29.27 -9.29
C ALA A 368 -1.83 28.57 -9.89
N GLN A 369 -3.04 29.08 -9.64
CA GLN A 369 -4.23 28.63 -10.34
C GLN A 369 -4.04 28.93 -11.84
N ALA A 370 -4.13 27.90 -12.68
CA ALA A 370 -4.18 28.10 -14.12
C ALA A 370 -5.48 28.84 -14.45
N SER A 371 -5.39 30.13 -14.77
CA SER A 371 -6.52 30.88 -15.31
C SER A 371 -6.93 30.28 -16.65
N ALA A 372 -8.24 30.16 -16.90
CA ALA A 372 -8.75 29.84 -18.22
C ALA A 372 -8.14 30.82 -19.23
N SER A 373 -7.44 30.29 -20.24
CA SER A 373 -6.92 31.11 -21.33
C SER A 373 -8.09 31.87 -21.94
N GLU A 374 -8.06 33.20 -21.91
CA GLU A 374 -8.99 34.00 -22.71
C GLU A 374 -8.87 33.50 -24.14
N LEU A 375 -10.00 33.07 -24.71
CA LEU A 375 -10.11 32.82 -26.14
C LEU A 375 -9.76 34.14 -26.82
N VAL A 376 -8.53 34.24 -27.33
CA VAL A 376 -8.11 35.33 -28.20
C VAL A 376 -9.01 35.25 -29.42
N GLY A 377 -10.08 36.04 -29.39
CA GLY A 377 -10.99 36.19 -30.50
C GLY A 377 -10.18 36.58 -31.72
N ARG A 378 -10.26 35.79 -32.78
CA ARG A 378 -9.68 36.14 -34.08
C ARG A 378 -10.16 37.54 -34.45
N THR A 379 -9.26 38.52 -34.39
CA THR A 379 -9.50 39.83 -34.96
C THR A 379 -9.68 39.66 -36.46
N LYS A 380 -10.89 39.94 -36.94
CA LYS A 380 -11.14 40.19 -38.36
C LYS A 380 -10.51 41.54 -38.71
N ALA A 381 -9.29 41.50 -39.22
CA ALA A 381 -8.69 42.52 -40.06
C ALA A 381 -7.80 41.73 -41.03
N GLY A 382 -7.88 41.86 -42.35
CA GLY A 382 -8.54 42.80 -43.25
C GLY A 382 -7.80 42.61 -44.57
#